data_AF-A0A2V9ZFE9-F1
#
_entry.id   AF-A0A2V9ZFE9-F1
#
_cell.length_a   1.000
_cell.length_b   1.000
_cell.length_c   1.000
_cell.angle_alpha   90.00
_cell.angle_beta   90.00
_cell.angle_gamma   90.00
#
_symmetry.space_group_name_H-M   'P 1'
#
loop_
_entity.id
_entity.type
_entity.pdbx_description
1 polymer ?
#
loop_
_entity_poly.entity_id
_entity_poly.type
_entity_poly.pdbx_seq_one_letter_code
_entity_poly.pdbx_strand_id
1 'polypeptide(L)' 'MTSPAVQLIDEPAAVRPGEELDLAKVDDILKRNIPGLSGTPEIREFARGASNLTYLVS' A
#
# COMPACT_ATOMS: atom_id res chain seq x y z
N MET A 1 31.06 -6.57 -12.10
CA MET A 1 29.88 -5.67 -12.10
C MET A 1 28.66 -6.55 -12.21
N THR A 2 28.01 -6.85 -11.08
CA THR A 2 26.80 -7.68 -11.04
C THR A 2 25.61 -6.79 -11.40
N SER A 3 24.93 -7.07 -12.52
CA SER A 3 23.63 -6.46 -12.80
C SER A 3 22.65 -6.80 -11.67
N PRO A 4 21.83 -5.86 -11.18
CA PRO A 4 20.77 -6.22 -10.25
C PRO A 4 19.79 -7.15 -10.99
N ALA A 5 19.41 -8.25 -10.35
CA ALA A 5 18.34 -9.09 -10.85
C ALA A 5 17.07 -8.23 -10.94
N VAL A 6 16.48 -8.14 -12.14
CA VAL A 6 15.17 -7.52 -12.32
C VAL A 6 14.18 -8.40 -11.55
N GLN A 7 13.66 -7.91 -10.42
CA GLN A 7 12.56 -8.59 -9.74
C GLN A 7 11.33 -8.51 -10.65
N LEU A 8 10.83 -9.69 -11.06
CA LEU A 8 9.72 -9.80 -12.00
C LEU A 8 8.37 -9.55 -11.32
N ILE A 9 8.29 -9.79 -10.02
CA ILE A 9 7.11 -9.59 -9.17
C ILE A 9 7.25 -8.23 -8.49
N ASP A 10 6.20 -7.41 -8.55
CA ASP A 10 6.13 -6.14 -7.81
C ASP A 10 5.76 -6.45 -6.36
N GLU A 11 6.61 -6.02 -5.43
CA GLU A 11 6.44 -6.23 -4.01
C GLU A 11 6.12 -4.89 -3.34
N PRO A 12 5.21 -4.86 -2.34
CA PRO A 12 4.83 -3.62 -1.69
C PRO A 12 5.96 -3.13 -0.78
N ALA A 13 6.35 -1.87 -0.94
CA ALA A 13 7.42 -1.21 -0.21
C ALA A 13 6.89 -0.07 0.67
N ALA A 14 7.78 0.65 1.35
CA ALA A 14 7.41 1.86 2.06
C ALA A 14 6.77 2.87 1.10
N VAL A 15 5.72 3.56 1.56
CA VAL A 15 5.05 4.61 0.79
C VAL A 15 6.04 5.73 0.46
N ARG A 16 6.00 6.23 -0.78
CA ARG A 16 6.88 7.33 -1.19
C ARG A 16 6.52 8.63 -0.47
N PRO A 17 7.51 9.49 -0.18
CA PRO A 17 7.25 10.81 0.38
C PRO A 17 6.30 11.63 -0.50
N GLY A 18 5.22 12.14 0.07
CA GLY A 18 4.18 12.90 -0.63
C GLY A 18 3.04 12.06 -1.21
N GLU A 19 3.13 10.73 -1.14
CA GLU A 19 2.09 9.79 -1.56
C GLU A 19 1.38 9.15 -0.36
N GLU A 20 1.56 9.68 0.86
CA GLU A 20 0.95 9.13 2.07
C GLU A 20 -0.57 9.29 2.10
N LEU A 21 -1.25 8.24 2.54
CA LEU A 21 -2.68 8.27 2.82
C LEU A 21 -2.95 8.68 4.28
N ASP A 22 -4.05 9.39 4.50
CA ASP A 22 -4.56 9.64 5.85
C ASP A 22 -5.09 8.32 6.45
N LEU A 23 -4.23 7.67 7.25
CA LEU A 23 -4.49 6.33 7.78
C LEU A 23 -5.78 6.26 8.59
N ALA A 24 -6.11 7.33 9.33
CA ALA A 24 -7.33 7.38 10.14
C ALA A 24 -8.57 7.40 9.24
N LYS A 25 -8.55 8.14 8.13
CA LYS A 25 -9.65 8.15 7.16
C LYS A 25 -9.79 6.81 6.43
N VAL A 26 -8.67 6.19 6.04
CA VAL A 26 -8.68 4.88 5.39
C VAL A 26 -9.29 3.83 6.33
N ASP A 27 -8.83 3.79 7.59
CA ASP A 27 -9.34 2.87 8.61
C ASP A 27 -10.86 3.04 8.82
N ASP A 28 -11.31 4.28 9.01
CA ASP A 28 -12.73 4.62 9.17
C ASP A 28 -13.58 4.14 7.98
N ILE A 29 -13.13 4.39 6.75
CA ILE A 29 -13.85 4.00 5.54
C ILE A 29 -13.91 2.47 5.44
N LEU A 30 -12.79 1.77 5.66
CA LEU A 30 -12.75 0.31 5.56
C LEU A 30 -13.66 -0.35 6.60
N LYS A 31 -13.57 0.07 7.87
CA LYS A 31 -14.39 -0.48 8.97
C LYS A 31 -15.88 -0.22 8.80
N ARG A 32 -16.26 0.93 8.23
CA ARG A 32 -17.67 1.22 7.90
C ARG A 32 -18.23 0.30 6.80
N ASN A 33 -17.38 -0.19 5.91
CA ASN A 33 -17.81 -0.98 4.74
C ASN A 33 -17.53 -2.48 4.86
N ILE A 34 -16.70 -2.93 5.80
CA ILE A 34 -16.34 -4.33 5.99
C ILE A 34 -16.77 -4.76 7.41
N PRO A 35 -17.98 -5.37 7.57
CA PRO A 35 -18.46 -5.82 8.86
C PRO A 35 -17.49 -6.80 9.53
N GLY A 36 -17.17 -6.56 10.80
CA GLY A 36 -16.25 -7.41 11.56
C GLY A 36 -14.77 -7.11 11.34
N LEU A 37 -14.41 -6.16 10.46
CA LEU A 37 -13.03 -5.70 10.33
C LEU A 37 -12.59 -4.98 11.61
N SER A 38 -11.43 -5.36 12.13
CA SER A 38 -10.85 -4.83 13.38
C SER A 38 -9.33 -4.78 13.27
N GLY A 39 -8.68 -4.09 14.20
CA GLY A 39 -7.23 -3.87 14.19
C GLY A 39 -6.81 -2.45 13.78
N THR A 40 -5.52 -2.27 13.56
CA THR A 40 -4.90 -1.02 13.10
C THR A 40 -4.24 -1.30 11.75
N PRO A 41 -4.63 -0.60 10.67
CA PRO A 41 -4.10 -0.89 9.35
C PRO A 41 -2.64 -0.47 9.22
N GLU A 42 -1.87 -1.25 8.47
CA GLU A 42 -0.57 -0.87 7.92
C GLU A 42 -0.69 -0.61 6.41
N ILE A 43 0.06 0.36 5.89
CA ILE A 43 0.02 0.74 4.47
C ILE A 43 1.41 0.59 3.83
N ARG A 44 1.45 -0.08 2.68
CA ARG A 44 2.61 -0.17 1.80
C ARG A 44 2.21 0.10 0.35
N GLU A 45 3.15 0.49 -0.49
CA GLU A 45 2.90 0.93 -1.87
C GLU A 45 3.59 0.03 -2.90
N PHE A 46 2.92 -0.25 -4.01
CA PHE A 46 3.47 -0.95 -5.17
C PHE A 46 4.07 0.03 -6.19
N ALA A 47 5.31 -0.23 -6.62
CA ALA A 47 6.04 0.73 -7.43
C ALA A 47 5.60 0.78 -8.90
N ARG A 48 4.96 -0.29 -9.42
CA ARG A 48 4.61 -0.40 -10.85
C ARG A 48 3.16 0.02 -11.17
N GLY A 49 2.49 0.72 -10.25
CA GLY A 49 1.18 1.34 -10.48
C GLY A 49 1.24 2.53 -11.45
N ALA A 50 1.47 2.28 -12.75
CA ALA A 50 1.74 3.35 -13.72
C ALA A 50 0.55 4.26 -14.03
N SER A 51 -0.68 3.83 -13.75
CA SER A 51 -1.90 4.64 -13.99
C SER A 51 -2.67 4.99 -12.73
N ASN A 52 -2.48 4.23 -11.65
CA ASN A 52 -3.08 4.48 -10.34
C ASN A 52 -2.06 4.10 -9.25
N LEU A 53 -1.94 4.95 -8.23
CA LEU A 53 -1.26 4.57 -7.00
C LEU A 53 -1.98 3.36 -6.39
N THR A 54 -1.20 2.32 -6.08
CA THR A 54 -1.73 1.05 -5.60
C THR A 54 -1.09 0.72 -4.26
N TYR A 55 -1.92 0.48 -3.25
CA TYR A 55 -1.49 0.24 -1.88
C TYR A 55 -1.94 -1.14 -1.40
N LEU A 56 -1.09 -1.78 -0.60
CA LEU A 56 -1.47 -2.88 0.25
C LEU A 56 -1.92 -2.33 1.60
N VAL A 57 -3.09 -2.78 2.07
CA VAL A 57 -3.58 -2.55 3.43
C VAL A 57 -3.67 -3.90 4.14
N SER A 58 -3.05 -4.02 5.32
CA SER A 58 -3.03 -5.24 6.13
C SER A 58 -3.29 -4.96 7.60
#